data_AF-A0A2J0L2R9-F1
#
_entry.id   AF-A0A2J0L2R9-F1
#
_cell.length_a   1.000
_cell.length_b   1.000
_cell.length_c   1.000
_cell.angle_alpha   90.00
_cell.angle_beta   90.00
_cell.angle_gamma   90.00
#
_symmetry.space_group_name_H-M   'P 1'
#
loop_
_entity.id
_entity.type
_entity.pdbx_description
1 polymer ?
#
loop_
_entity_poly.entity_id
_entity_poly.type
_entity_poly.pdbx_seq_one_letter_code
_entity_poly.pdbx_strand_id
1 'polypeptide(L)'
;MDEHRYIEYQNRKKIEYEKLCKRCGVCCGLRDRAPCEHLVIAAGGTYRCDIYEERFGIRKTVSGKEIKCVPIRSMLYKTWLGCSECAYTRSMNGYEKV
;
A
#
# COMPACT_ATOMS: atom_id res chain seq x y z
N MET A 1 -6.08 -24.91 -18.75
CA MET A 1 -5.53 -24.18 -17.58
C MET A 1 -6.65 -24.13 -16.56
N ASP A 2 -6.43 -24.69 -15.37
CA ASP A 2 -7.48 -24.86 -14.37
C ASP A 2 -7.75 -23.51 -13.69
N GLU A 3 -8.83 -22.84 -14.12
CA GLU A 3 -9.17 -21.47 -13.72
C GLU A 3 -9.31 -21.32 -12.20
N HIS A 4 -9.89 -22.32 -11.54
CA HIS A 4 -10.08 -22.34 -10.10
C HIS A 4 -8.75 -22.31 -9.34
N ARG A 5 -7.81 -23.20 -9.72
CA ARG A 5 -6.45 -23.23 -9.13
C ARG A 5 -5.69 -21.93 -9.35
N TYR A 6 -5.89 -21.28 -10.50
CA TYR A 6 -5.25 -20.00 -10.80
C TYR A 6 -5.80 -18.87 -9.93
N ILE A 7 -7.12 -18.80 -9.73
CA ILE A 7 -7.79 -17.82 -8.85
C ILE A 7 -7.31 -17.99 -7.40
N GLU A 8 -7.27 -19.23 -6.89
CA GLU A 8 -6.78 -19.51 -5.54
C GLU A 8 -5.33 -19.08 -5.34
N TYR A 9 -4.47 -19.35 -6.33
CA TYR A 9 -3.08 -18.91 -6.33
C TYR A 9 -2.97 -17.37 -6.27
N GLN A 10 -3.72 -16.65 -7.10
CA GLN A 10 -3.72 -15.18 -7.11
C GLN A 10 -4.23 -14.60 -5.79
N ASN A 11 -5.28 -15.18 -5.20
CA ASN A 11 -5.82 -14.75 -3.90
C ASN A 11 -4.82 -14.97 -2.77
N ARG A 12 -4.17 -16.13 -2.71
CA ARG A 12 -3.11 -16.40 -1.74
C ARG A 12 -1.96 -15.41 -1.86
N LYS A 13 -1.49 -15.16 -3.09
CA LYS A 13 -0.42 -14.18 -3.35
C LYS A 13 -0.83 -12.76 -2.96
N LYS A 14 -2.08 -12.36 -3.24
CA LYS A 14 -2.62 -11.06 -2.81
C LYS A 14 -2.53 -10.91 -1.29
N ILE A 15 -2.99 -11.91 -0.54
CA ILE A 15 -2.92 -11.90 0.93
C ILE A 15 -1.47 -11.84 1.42
N GLU A 16 -0.58 -12.64 0.84
CA GLU A 16 0.85 -12.63 1.16
C GLU A 16 1.45 -11.23 0.98
N TYR A 17 1.21 -10.58 -0.16
CA TYR A 17 1.73 -9.23 -0.40
C TYR A 17 1.12 -8.18 0.53
N GLU A 18 -0.18 -8.26 0.82
CA GLU A 18 -0.84 -7.28 1.68
C GLU A 18 -0.41 -7.40 3.15
N LYS A 19 -0.10 -8.61 3.62
CA LYS A 19 0.48 -8.85 4.96
C LYS A 19 1.83 -8.17 5.16
N LEU A 20 2.54 -7.84 4.08
CA LEU A 20 3.84 -7.17 4.16
C LEU A 20 3.70 -5.65 4.39
N CYS A 21 2.48 -5.11 4.29
CA CYS A 21 2.21 -3.71 4.65
C CYS A 21 2.50 -3.46 6.14
N LYS A 22 3.53 -2.66 6.44
CA LYS A 22 3.81 -2.20 7.81
C LYS A 22 3.01 -0.96 8.23
N ARG A 23 2.01 -0.57 7.42
CA ARG A 23 1.14 0.59 7.66
C ARG A 23 1.90 1.90 7.96
N CYS A 24 2.98 2.12 7.22
CA CYS A 24 3.81 3.33 7.31
C CYS A 24 3.14 4.61 6.76
N GLY A 25 1.98 4.49 6.11
CA GLY A 25 1.23 5.63 5.53
C GLY A 25 1.82 6.21 4.24
N VAL A 26 3.04 5.83 3.85
CA VAL A 26 3.73 6.42 2.69
C VAL A 26 2.98 6.16 1.39
N CYS A 27 2.53 4.92 1.12
CA CYS A 27 1.74 4.60 -0.08
C CYS A 27 0.34 5.22 -0.09
N CYS A 28 -0.09 5.77 1.05
CA CYS A 28 -1.33 6.50 1.19
C CYS A 28 -1.14 8.03 1.07
N GLY A 29 0.05 8.49 0.64
CA GLY A 29 0.32 9.91 0.37
C GLY A 29 0.75 10.71 1.60
N LEU A 30 1.20 10.07 2.69
CA LEU A 30 1.70 10.77 3.88
C LEU A 30 2.83 11.76 3.55
N ARG A 31 3.68 11.44 2.58
CA ARG A 31 4.79 12.31 2.13
C ARG A 31 4.39 13.34 1.08
N ASP A 32 3.24 13.16 0.42
CA ASP A 32 2.76 14.04 -0.66
C ASP A 32 2.13 15.35 -0.14
N ARG A 33 2.19 15.64 1.17
CA ARG A 33 1.49 16.75 1.86
C ARG A 33 -0.05 16.73 1.72
N ALA A 34 -0.59 15.80 0.94
CA ALA A 34 -2.00 15.56 0.71
C ALA A 34 -2.27 14.05 0.82
N PRO A 35 -2.31 13.49 2.04
CA PRO A 35 -2.63 12.09 2.24
C PRO A 35 -4.05 11.77 1.76
N CYS A 36 -4.30 10.48 1.51
CA CYS A 36 -5.63 9.93 1.31
C CYS A 36 -6.54 10.38 2.47
N GLU A 37 -7.78 10.77 2.16
CA GLU A 37 -8.78 11.19 3.16
C GLU A 37 -9.07 10.11 4.21
N HIS A 38 -8.87 8.86 3.82
CA HIS A 38 -9.07 7.65 4.60
C HIS A 38 -7.85 7.23 5.44
N LEU A 39 -6.76 8.01 5.40
CA LEU A 39 -5.57 7.74 6.18
C LEU A 39 -5.76 8.28 7.61
N VAL A 40 -5.90 7.36 8.56
CA VAL A 40 -6.10 7.68 9.97
C VAL A 40 -4.84 7.36 10.75
N ILE A 41 -4.44 8.26 11.65
CA ILE A 41 -3.36 8.00 12.61
C ILE A 41 -3.89 7.03 13.67
N ALA A 42 -3.19 5.92 13.87
CA ALA A 42 -3.44 4.96 14.93
C ALA A 42 -2.51 5.22 16.13
N ALA A 43 -2.83 4.59 17.27
CA ALA A 43 -2.02 4.69 18.47
C ALA A 43 -0.58 4.21 18.20
N GLY A 44 0.40 4.85 18.86
CA GLY A 44 1.82 4.48 18.75
C GLY A 44 2.49 4.91 17.44
N GLY A 45 1.95 5.92 16.74
CA GLY A 45 2.61 6.50 15.55
C GLY A 45 2.47 5.66 14.28
N THR A 46 1.59 4.67 14.28
CA THR A 46 1.25 3.89 13.07
C THR A 46 0.08 4.54 12.31
N TYR A 47 -0.11 4.18 11.05
CA TYR A 47 -1.25 4.63 10.27
C TYR A 47 -2.21 3.48 10.00
N ARG A 48 -3.46 3.78 9.68
CA ARG A 48 -4.44 2.79 9.20
C ARG A 48 -5.30 3.41 8.11
N CYS A 49 -5.79 2.57 7.21
CA CYS A 49 -6.86 2.95 6.29
C CYS A 49 -8.17 2.45 6.88
N ASP A 50 -9.15 3.34 7.06
CA ASP A 50 -10.48 2.99 7.57
C ASP A 50 -11.28 2.13 6.58
N ILE A 51 -11.10 2.36 5.28
CA ILE A 51 -11.71 1.59 4.18
C ILE A 51 -10.76 0.51 3.64
N TYR A 52 -9.88 -0.06 4.47
CA TYR A 52 -8.80 -0.93 3.97
C TYR A 52 -9.31 -2.03 3.04
N GLU A 53 -10.38 -2.75 3.39
CA GLU A 53 -10.91 -3.85 2.55
C GLU A 53 -11.42 -3.39 1.18
N GLU A 54 -11.94 -2.16 1.09
CA GLU A 54 -12.51 -1.60 -0.13
C GLU A 54 -11.56 -0.62 -0.84
N ARG A 55 -10.37 -0.36 -0.29
CA ARG A 55 -9.50 0.77 -0.66
C ARG A 55 -9.18 0.89 -2.14
N PHE A 56 -9.11 -0.21 -2.89
CA PHE A 56 -8.64 -0.21 -4.26
C PHE A 56 -9.54 0.60 -5.20
N GLY A 57 -8.93 1.28 -6.17
CA GLY A 57 -9.63 2.16 -7.11
C GLY A 57 -9.28 3.63 -6.93
N ILE A 58 -10.12 4.50 -7.46
CA ILE A 58 -9.96 5.96 -7.33
C ILE A 58 -10.43 6.39 -5.95
N ARG A 59 -9.58 7.17 -5.27
CA ARG A 59 -9.80 7.76 -3.94
C ARG A 59 -9.42 9.23 -3.97
N LYS A 60 -9.81 9.97 -2.95
CA LYS A 60 -9.45 11.39 -2.82
C LYS A 60 -8.45 11.61 -1.70
N THR A 61 -7.60 12.61 -1.89
CA THR A 61 -6.77 13.16 -0.82
C THR A 61 -7.57 14.16 0.01
N VAL A 62 -7.05 14.51 1.18
CA VAL A 62 -7.59 15.61 2.02
C VAL A 62 -7.64 16.96 1.28
N SER A 63 -6.85 17.13 0.21
CA SER A 63 -6.86 18.32 -0.64
C SER A 63 -7.84 18.23 -1.82
N GLY A 64 -8.61 17.14 -1.92
CA GLY A 64 -9.55 16.89 -3.02
C GLY A 64 -8.92 16.33 -4.30
N LYS A 65 -7.62 16.03 -4.32
CA LYS A 65 -6.93 15.46 -5.49
C LYS A 65 -7.26 13.97 -5.62
N GLU A 66 -7.45 13.51 -6.84
CA GLU A 66 -7.65 12.08 -7.10
C GLU A 66 -6.33 11.31 -7.01
N ILE A 67 -6.37 10.16 -6.35
CA ILE A 67 -5.29 9.19 -6.25
C ILE A 67 -5.83 7.79 -6.55
N LYS A 68 -4.99 6.91 -7.09
CA LYS A 68 -5.36 5.52 -7.36
C LYS A 68 -4.74 4.61 -6.31
N CYS A 69 -5.56 4.06 -5.42
CA CYS A 69 -5.12 3.02 -4.51
C CYS A 69 -5.04 1.68 -5.26
N VAL A 70 -3.89 1.03 -5.17
CA VAL A 70 -3.59 -0.22 -5.90
C VAL A 70 -3.07 -1.28 -4.93
N PRO A 71 -3.15 -2.58 -5.30
CA PRO A 71 -2.50 -3.65 -4.54
C PRO A 71 -1.02 -3.39 -4.37
N ILE A 72 -0.45 -3.79 -3.22
CA ILE A 72 0.96 -3.56 -2.89
C ILE A 72 1.90 -4.17 -3.95
N ARG A 73 1.55 -5.33 -4.50
CA ARG A 73 2.29 -5.96 -5.60
C ARG A 73 2.45 -5.06 -6.83
N SER A 74 1.52 -4.13 -7.06
CA SER A 74 1.54 -3.20 -8.19
C SER A 74 2.51 -2.04 -8.00
N MET A 75 3.03 -1.86 -6.78
CA MET A 75 3.98 -0.82 -6.39
C MET A 75 5.42 -1.34 -6.30
N LEU A 76 5.63 -2.66 -6.32
CA LEU A 76 6.92 -3.32 -6.09
C LEU A 76 8.06 -2.83 -6.99
N TYR A 77 7.76 -2.61 -8.27
CA TYR A 77 8.77 -2.31 -9.29
C TYR A 77 8.64 -0.89 -9.83
N LYS A 78 7.93 -0.02 -9.10
CA LYS A 78 7.70 1.37 -9.51
C LYS A 78 8.44 2.32 -8.58
N THR A 79 9.06 3.33 -9.16
CA THR A 79 9.57 4.49 -8.42
C THR A 79 8.43 5.50 -8.25
N TRP A 80 8.20 5.94 -7.02
CA TRP A 80 7.17 6.93 -6.66
C TRP A 80 7.63 7.72 -5.44
N LEU A 81 6.99 8.87 -5.16
CA LEU A 81 7.45 9.75 -4.08
C LEU A 81 7.34 9.07 -2.71
N GLY A 82 8.47 8.92 -2.02
CA GLY A 82 8.53 8.22 -0.73
C GLY A 82 8.67 6.70 -0.87
N CYS A 83 8.87 6.14 -2.06
CA CYS A 83 9.06 4.69 -2.22
C CYS A 83 10.24 4.15 -1.41
N SER A 84 11.32 4.93 -1.24
CA SER A 84 12.47 4.58 -0.39
C SER A 84 12.13 4.57 1.11
N GLU A 85 11.05 5.22 1.52
CA GLU A 85 10.60 5.31 2.92
C GLU A 85 9.45 4.33 3.21
N CYS A 86 8.83 3.78 2.16
CA CYS A 86 7.86 2.72 2.28
C CYS A 86 8.55 1.48 2.88
N ALA A 87 8.17 1.11 4.10
CA ALA A 87 8.72 -0.05 4.80
C ALA A 87 8.72 -1.32 3.95
N TYR A 88 7.68 -1.51 3.14
CA TYR A 88 7.57 -2.63 2.23
C TYR A 88 8.63 -2.62 1.11
N THR A 89 8.75 -1.50 0.40
CA THR A 89 9.73 -1.34 -0.68
C THR A 89 11.16 -1.48 -0.14
N ARG A 90 11.42 -0.98 1.08
CA ARG A 90 12.71 -1.16 1.75
C ARG A 90 13.04 -2.63 2.01
N SER A 91 12.10 -3.39 2.55
CA SER A 91 12.29 -4.82 2.84
C SER A 91 12.47 -5.66 1.56
N MET A 92 11.91 -5.24 0.43
CA MET A 92 12.03 -5.97 -0.85
C MET A 92 13.25 -5.58 -1.69
N ASN A 93 13.69 -4.32 -1.64
CA ASN A 93 14.82 -3.81 -2.43
C ASN A 93 16.19 -3.94 -1.73
N GLY A 94 16.29 -4.69 -0.62
CA GLY A 94 17.57 -4.93 0.04
C GLY A 94 18.23 -3.69 0.67
N TYR A 95 17.45 -2.65 0.99
CA TYR A 95 17.92 -1.48 1.75
C TYR A 95 17.92 -1.70 3.28
N GLU A 96 17.97 -2.96 3.69
CA GLU A 96 18.43 -3.39 5.01
C GLU A 96 19.68 -4.26 4.76
N LYS A 97 20.82 -3.60 4.53
CA LYS A 97 22.08 -4.17 5.01
C LYS A 97 22.05 -3.97 6.52
N VAL A 98 21.60 -4.99 7.25
CA VAL A 98 22.10 -5.21 8.61
C VAL A 98 23.43 -5.92 8.47
#